data_AF-A0A927XEK2-F1
#
_entry.id   AF-A0A927XEK2-F1
#
_cell.length_a   1.000
_cell.length_b   1.000
_cell.length_c   1.000
_cell.angle_alpha   90.00
_cell.angle_beta   90.00
_cell.angle_gamma   90.00
#
_symmetry.space_group_name_H-M   'P 1'
#
loop_
_entity.id
_entity.type
_entity.pdbx_description
1 polymer ?
#
loop_
_entity_poly.entity_id
_entity_poly.type
_entity_poly.pdbx_seq_one_letter_code
_entity_poly.pdbx_strand_id
1 'polypeptide(L)'
;MRKTIIILFLILGLYYIIGLKSESILKIPDNAIRFRVIANSNSDYDKEIKYKVRDDVQKYMSNILQNVDEINMSRDIISQNLDEIEQRISKTLSRESYILPYKVNFGLNYFPTKEYKGITYDAGYYESLVITLGSGEGDNWWCVLFPPLCLLEAEEGTEVEYTSFVKEILDKYV
;
A
#
# COMPACT_ATOMS: atom_id res chain seq x y z
N MET A 1 2.28 -37.67 -42.73
CA MET A 1 2.77 -38.01 -41.38
C MET A 1 3.84 -37.03 -40.88
N ARG A 2 5.01 -36.87 -41.52
CA ARG A 2 6.02 -35.86 -41.08
C ARG A 2 5.53 -34.41 -41.10
N LYS A 3 4.86 -33.99 -42.18
CA LYS A 3 4.36 -32.60 -42.33
C LYS A 3 3.26 -32.25 -41.32
N THR A 4 2.39 -33.20 -40.99
CA THR A 4 1.29 -33.02 -40.02
C THR A 4 1.80 -32.89 -38.58
N ILE A 5 2.87 -33.61 -38.22
CA ILE A 5 3.51 -33.51 -36.90
C ILE A 5 4.17 -32.13 -36.71
N ILE A 6 4.83 -31.61 -37.76
CA ILE A 6 5.48 -30.28 -37.71
C ILE A 6 4.45 -29.16 -37.48
N ILE A 7 3.29 -29.24 -38.14
CA ILE A 7 2.21 -28.25 -37.97
C ILE A 7 1.66 -28.29 -36.54
N LEU A 8 1.51 -29.48 -35.95
CA LEU A 8 1.01 -29.62 -34.57
C LEU A 8 1.99 -29.01 -33.55
N PHE A 9 3.30 -29.23 -33.73
CA PHE A 9 4.33 -28.60 -32.89
C PHE A 9 4.39 -27.08 -33.04
N LEU A 10 4.17 -26.55 -34.25
CA LEU A 10 4.07 -25.11 -34.48
C LEU A 10 2.85 -24.50 -33.78
N ILE A 11 1.70 -25.18 -33.82
CA ILE A 11 0.49 -24.73 -33.11
C ILE A 11 0.70 -24.77 -31.59
N LEU A 12 1.29 -25.84 -31.05
CA LEU A 12 1.64 -25.96 -29.63
C LEU A 12 2.66 -24.91 -29.19
N GLY A 13 3.68 -24.64 -30.02
CA GLY A 13 4.67 -23.59 -29.79
C GLY A 13 4.05 -22.19 -29.81
N LEU A 14 3.14 -21.93 -30.76
CA LEU A 14 2.39 -20.67 -30.82
C LEU A 14 1.47 -20.52 -29.59
N TYR A 15 0.82 -21.60 -29.15
CA TYR A 15 -0.01 -21.62 -27.94
C TYR A 15 0.82 -21.36 -26.67
N TYR A 16 2.04 -21.89 -26.61
CA TYR A 16 2.99 -21.63 -25.52
C TYR A 16 3.46 -20.17 -25.51
N ILE A 17 3.74 -19.60 -26.68
CA ILE A 17 4.13 -18.18 -26.82
C ILE A 17 2.98 -17.24 -26.47
N ILE A 18 1.74 -17.57 -26.85
CA ILE A 18 0.55 -16.79 -26.45
C ILE A 18 0.25 -16.96 -24.95
N GLY A 19 0.58 -18.13 -24.38
CA GLY A 19 0.47 -18.44 -22.95
C GLY A 19 1.48 -17.71 -22.07
N LEU A 20 2.59 -17.23 -22.65
CA LEU A 20 3.45 -16.21 -22.04
C LEU A 20 2.73 -14.85 -22.05
N LYS A 21 1.59 -14.76 -21.35
CA LYS A 21 1.06 -13.46 -20.96
C LYS A 21 2.13 -12.79 -20.11
N SER A 22 2.69 -11.69 -20.61
CA SER A 22 3.43 -10.75 -19.80
C SER A 22 2.59 -10.43 -18.56
N GLU A 23 3.11 -10.68 -17.37
CA GLU A 23 2.54 -10.06 -16.17
C GLU A 23 2.52 -8.56 -16.43
N SER A 24 1.33 -7.97 -16.43
CA SER A 24 1.20 -6.52 -16.49
C SER A 24 1.72 -6.01 -15.16
N ILE A 25 2.90 -5.38 -15.20
CA ILE A 25 3.52 -4.76 -14.04
C ILE A 25 2.58 -3.66 -13.52
N LEU A 26 1.97 -3.89 -12.35
CA LEU A 26 0.99 -2.99 -11.73
C LEU A 26 1.68 -1.81 -11.06
N LYS A 27 1.82 -0.70 -11.80
CA LYS A 27 2.45 0.53 -11.29
C LYS A 27 1.46 1.35 -10.48
N ILE A 28 1.81 1.64 -9.23
CA ILE A 28 1.09 2.59 -8.38
C ILE A 28 1.14 3.98 -9.06
N PRO A 29 -0.01 4.65 -9.25
CA PRO A 29 -0.05 5.98 -9.85
C PRO A 29 0.83 6.99 -9.10
N ASP A 30 1.45 7.92 -9.83
CA ASP A 30 2.34 8.92 -9.20
C ASP A 30 1.57 9.86 -8.26
N ASN A 31 0.30 10.15 -8.58
CA ASN A 31 -0.63 10.92 -7.76
C ASN A 31 -1.22 10.13 -6.60
N ALA A 32 -0.82 8.88 -6.36
CA ALA A 32 -1.38 8.08 -5.27
C ALA A 32 -1.13 8.71 -3.89
N ILE A 33 -2.12 8.58 -3.00
CA ILE A 33 -1.99 8.98 -1.60
C ILE A 33 -1.46 7.78 -0.82
N ARG A 34 -0.25 7.89 -0.28
CA ARG A 34 0.41 6.81 0.47
C ARG A 34 0.10 6.90 1.97
N PHE A 35 0.28 5.80 2.68
CA PHE A 35 0.26 5.77 4.15
C PHE A 35 1.54 5.12 4.65
N ARG A 36 2.16 5.70 5.67
CA ARG A 36 3.42 5.21 6.25
C ARG A 36 3.41 5.33 7.76
N VAL A 37 3.85 4.28 8.44
CA VAL A 37 4.13 4.31 9.89
C VAL A 37 5.60 4.00 10.13
N ILE A 38 6.30 4.90 10.81
CA ILE A 38 7.72 4.79 11.14
C ILE A 38 7.84 4.48 12.64
N ALA A 39 8.49 3.37 12.97
CA ALA A 39 8.75 2.99 14.36
C ALA A 39 9.82 3.89 15.00
N ASN A 40 9.81 3.97 16.33
CA ASN A 40 10.85 4.66 17.08
C ASN A 40 12.23 4.00 16.88
N SER A 41 12.30 2.67 16.96
CA SER A 41 13.50 1.88 16.70
C SER A 41 13.16 0.52 16.08
N ASN A 42 14.19 -0.31 15.88
CA ASN A 42 14.06 -1.69 15.40
C ASN A 42 13.95 -2.73 16.52
N SER A 43 13.68 -2.31 17.76
CA SER A 43 13.30 -3.24 18.83
C SER A 43 11.97 -3.94 18.51
N ASP A 44 11.78 -5.15 19.03
CA ASP A 44 10.54 -5.88 18.79
C ASP A 44 9.33 -5.19 19.43
N TYR A 45 9.54 -4.51 20.56
CA TYR A 45 8.53 -3.63 21.17
C TYR A 45 8.10 -2.51 20.20
N ASP A 46 9.04 -1.74 19.65
CA ASP A 46 8.69 -0.63 18.75
C ASP A 46 8.06 -1.12 17.43
N LYS A 47 8.47 -2.29 16.93
CA LYS A 47 7.82 -2.94 15.78
C LYS A 47 6.37 -3.32 16.09
N GLU A 48 6.11 -3.90 17.26
CA GLU A 48 4.77 -4.28 17.70
C GLU A 48 3.86 -3.05 17.85
N ILE A 49 4.36 -1.98 18.47
CA ILE A 49 3.63 -0.71 18.59
C ILE A 49 3.30 -0.13 17.20
N LYS A 50 4.29 -0.11 16.28
CA LYS A 50 4.06 0.31 14.89
C LYS A 50 2.92 -0.48 14.23
N TYR A 51 2.91 -1.81 14.37
CA TYR A 51 1.87 -2.63 13.75
C TYR A 51 0.49 -2.38 14.35
N LYS A 52 0.39 -2.20 15.68
CA LYS A 52 -0.88 -1.86 16.33
C LYS A 52 -1.43 -0.50 15.86
N VAL A 53 -0.57 0.51 15.75
CA VAL A 53 -0.94 1.84 15.24
C VAL A 53 -1.35 1.76 13.77
N ARG A 54 -0.56 1.04 12.95
CA ARG A 54 -0.87 0.78 11.55
C ARG A 54 -2.26 0.17 11.42
N ASP A 55 -2.53 -0.94 12.11
CA ASP A 55 -3.76 -1.72 11.92
C ASP A 55 -5.01 -0.93 12.30
N ASP A 56 -4.97 -0.17 13.41
CA ASP A 56 -6.09 0.68 13.84
C ASP A 56 -6.37 1.80 12.83
N VAL A 57 -5.33 2.55 12.45
CA VAL A 57 -5.47 3.66 11.50
C VAL A 57 -5.86 3.16 10.12
N GLN A 58 -5.23 2.09 9.62
CA GLN A 58 -5.55 1.47 8.34
C GLN A 58 -7.02 1.04 8.31
N LYS A 59 -7.50 0.34 9.35
CA LYS A 59 -8.91 -0.07 9.44
C LYS A 59 -9.87 1.13 9.41
N TYR A 60 -9.53 2.20 10.11
CA TYR A 60 -10.33 3.42 10.11
C TYR A 60 -10.35 4.09 8.73
N MET A 61 -9.17 4.26 8.12
CA MET A 61 -9.02 4.85 6.79
C MET A 61 -9.78 4.06 5.73
N SER A 62 -9.65 2.74 5.77
CA SER A 62 -10.39 1.79 4.94
C SER A 62 -11.90 2.03 5.00
N ASN A 63 -12.46 2.21 6.20
CA ASN A 63 -13.89 2.44 6.36
C ASN A 63 -14.37 3.78 5.79
N ILE A 64 -13.61 4.86 6.00
CA ILE A 64 -14.01 6.20 5.54
C ILE A 64 -13.74 6.43 4.04
N LEU A 65 -12.85 5.62 3.43
CA LEU A 65 -12.50 5.71 2.01
C LEU A 65 -13.15 4.64 1.12
N GLN A 66 -13.84 3.63 1.67
CA GLN A 66 -14.32 2.45 0.94
C GLN A 66 -15.19 2.75 -0.31
N ASN A 67 -15.90 3.88 -0.33
CA ASN A 67 -16.80 4.26 -1.43
C ASN A 67 -16.35 5.56 -2.12
N VAL A 68 -15.08 5.94 -1.97
CA VAL A 68 -14.54 7.19 -2.50
C VAL A 68 -13.75 6.90 -3.76
N ASP A 69 -14.31 7.35 -4.89
CA ASP A 69 -13.74 7.06 -6.21
C ASP A 69 -12.90 8.23 -6.77
N GLU A 70 -12.85 9.35 -6.05
CA GLU A 70 -12.12 10.55 -6.47
C GLU A 70 -10.98 10.90 -5.51
N ILE A 71 -9.80 11.18 -6.07
CA ILE A 71 -8.62 11.53 -5.29
C ILE A 71 -8.81 12.81 -4.47
N ASN A 72 -9.49 13.80 -5.03
CA ASN A 72 -9.71 15.08 -4.35
C ASN A 72 -10.65 14.89 -3.15
N MET A 73 -11.72 14.12 -3.31
CA MET A 73 -12.60 13.75 -2.19
C MET A 73 -11.85 12.94 -1.13
N SER A 74 -10.97 12.03 -1.55
CA SER A 74 -10.12 11.27 -0.61
C SER A 74 -9.21 12.19 0.20
N ARG A 75 -8.58 13.19 -0.44
CA ARG A 75 -7.75 14.20 0.23
C ARG A 75 -8.55 15.02 1.25
N ASP A 76 -9.75 15.46 0.87
CA ASP A 76 -10.63 16.23 1.75
C ASP A 76 -11.08 15.40 2.96
N ILE A 77 -11.47 14.14 2.73
CA ILE A 77 -11.87 13.21 3.81
C ILE A 77 -10.71 12.96 4.75
N ILE A 78 -9.49 12.69 4.26
CA ILE A 78 -8.32 12.51 5.12
C ILE A 78 -8.07 13.77 5.95
N SER A 79 -8.08 14.94 5.31
CA SER A 79 -7.82 16.23 5.98
C SER A 79 -8.83 16.53 7.07
N GLN A 80 -10.12 16.26 6.83
CA GLN A 80 -11.20 16.49 7.80
C GLN A 80 -11.19 15.51 8.97
N ASN A 81 -10.53 14.35 8.83
CA ASN A 81 -10.47 13.30 9.85
C ASN A 81 -9.11 13.21 10.57
N LEU A 82 -8.20 14.18 10.38
CA LEU A 82 -6.90 14.19 11.07
C LEU A 82 -7.03 14.13 12.59
N ASP A 83 -7.98 14.88 13.17
CA ASP A 83 -8.22 14.87 14.62
C ASP A 83 -8.66 13.49 15.14
N GLU A 84 -9.51 12.77 14.39
CA GLU A 84 -9.94 11.41 14.76
C GLU A 84 -8.80 10.40 14.59
N ILE A 85 -7.96 10.56 13.55
CA ILE A 85 -6.75 9.76 13.36
C ILE A 85 -5.80 9.94 14.55
N GLU A 86 -5.53 11.17 14.98
CA GLU A 86 -4.70 11.44 16.16
C GLU A 86 -5.31 10.87 17.44
N GLN A 87 -6.62 10.99 17.63
CA GLN A 87 -7.31 10.38 18.77
C GLN A 87 -7.16 8.86 18.79
N ARG A 88 -7.24 8.20 17.63
CA ARG A 88 -7.03 6.76 17.53
C ARG A 88 -5.62 6.37 17.90
N ILE A 89 -4.62 7.01 17.29
CA ILE A 89 -3.20 6.78 17.61
C ILE A 89 -2.97 6.94 19.11
N SER A 90 -3.46 8.04 19.69
CA SER A 90 -3.36 8.31 21.13
C SER A 90 -3.97 7.20 22.00
N LYS A 91 -5.17 6.71 21.64
CA LYS A 91 -5.83 5.58 22.33
C LYS A 91 -5.03 4.28 22.18
N THR A 92 -4.51 3.99 20.98
CA THR A 92 -3.66 2.82 20.73
C THR A 92 -2.42 2.87 21.62
N LEU A 93 -1.68 3.98 21.60
CA LEU A 93 -0.44 4.17 22.35
C LEU A 93 -0.68 4.11 23.87
N SER A 94 -1.78 4.71 24.35
CA SER A 94 -2.15 4.69 25.77
C SER A 94 -2.42 3.27 26.27
N ARG A 95 -3.11 2.44 25.49
CA ARG A 95 -3.40 1.04 25.83
C ARG A 95 -2.12 0.21 25.96
N GLU A 96 -1.10 0.54 25.18
CA GLU A 96 0.20 -0.14 25.18
C GLU A 96 1.22 0.50 26.14
N SER A 97 0.79 1.46 26.97
CA SER A 97 1.65 2.22 27.88
C SER A 97 2.87 2.84 27.20
N TYR A 98 2.71 3.25 25.92
CA TYR A 98 3.77 3.87 25.13
C TYR A 98 3.90 5.35 25.49
N ILE A 99 5.07 5.76 25.97
CA ILE A 99 5.29 7.09 26.56
C ILE A 99 6.04 8.08 25.67
N LEU A 100 6.57 7.62 24.52
CA LEU A 100 7.30 8.48 23.60
C LEU A 100 6.32 9.32 22.75
N PRO A 101 6.72 10.52 22.30
CA PRO A 101 5.86 11.35 21.46
C PRO A 101 5.61 10.69 20.10
N TYR A 102 4.59 11.15 19.40
CA TYR A 102 4.36 10.81 18.00
C TYR A 102 4.10 12.08 17.18
N LYS A 103 4.23 11.98 15.86
CA LYS A 103 3.90 13.04 14.91
C LYS A 103 3.05 12.47 13.78
N VAL A 104 2.01 13.20 13.40
CA VAL A 104 1.21 12.93 12.21
C VAL A 104 1.46 14.02 11.18
N ASN A 105 1.74 13.64 9.94
CA ASN A 105 1.89 14.57 8.83
C ASN A 105 1.07 14.08 7.64
N PHE A 106 0.13 14.90 7.17
CA PHE A 106 -0.55 14.68 5.91
C PHE A 106 -0.13 15.75 4.90
N GLY A 107 0.38 15.32 3.76
CA GLY A 107 0.91 16.20 2.71
C GLY A 107 2.10 15.58 1.98
N LEU A 108 2.96 16.41 1.40
CA LEU A 108 4.15 15.95 0.69
C LEU A 108 5.24 15.51 1.67
N ASN A 109 5.59 14.23 1.65
CA ASN A 109 6.62 13.65 2.48
C ASN A 109 7.69 12.98 1.63
N TYR A 110 8.95 13.05 2.08
CA TYR A 110 10.05 12.38 1.39
C TYR A 110 10.00 10.86 1.61
N PHE A 111 10.18 10.12 0.52
CA PHE A 111 10.44 8.68 0.52
C PHE A 111 11.79 8.43 -0.16
N PRO A 112 12.65 7.57 0.42
CA PRO A 112 13.80 7.06 -0.32
C PRO A 112 13.31 6.15 -1.45
N THR A 113 14.19 5.80 -2.38
CA THR A 113 13.89 4.79 -3.41
C THR A 113 13.34 3.51 -2.79
N LYS A 114 12.23 3.01 -3.32
CA LYS A 114 11.56 1.79 -2.84
C LYS A 114 11.38 0.81 -3.97
N GLU A 115 11.65 -0.46 -3.69
CA GLU A 115 11.22 -1.56 -4.54
C GLU A 115 9.92 -2.16 -3.97
N TYR A 116 8.91 -2.28 -4.81
CA TYR A 116 7.63 -2.90 -4.43
C TYR A 116 7.04 -3.65 -5.61
N LYS A 117 6.76 -4.94 -5.39
CA LYS A 117 6.19 -5.86 -6.39
C LYS A 117 6.95 -5.82 -7.74
N GLY A 118 8.29 -5.80 -7.67
CA GLY A 118 9.16 -5.78 -8.85
C GLY A 118 9.28 -4.42 -9.55
N ILE A 119 8.70 -3.35 -8.98
CA ILE A 119 8.79 -1.99 -9.50
C ILE A 119 9.66 -1.14 -8.57
N THR A 120 10.62 -0.44 -9.16
CA THR A 120 11.37 0.59 -8.46
C THR A 120 10.64 1.92 -8.56
N TYR A 121 10.34 2.52 -7.41
CA TYR A 121 9.85 3.88 -7.26
C TYR A 121 11.01 4.77 -6.83
N ASP A 122 11.23 5.86 -7.55
CA ASP A 122 12.33 6.78 -7.29
C ASP A 122 12.21 7.47 -5.92
N ALA A 123 13.33 8.01 -5.44
CA ALA A 123 13.29 8.86 -4.26
C ALA A 123 12.60 10.18 -4.61
N GLY A 124 11.74 10.68 -3.72
CA GLY A 124 10.98 11.89 -4.01
C GLY A 124 9.99 12.27 -2.91
N TYR A 125 9.30 13.39 -3.16
CA TYR A 125 8.19 13.83 -2.33
C TYR A 125 6.88 13.27 -2.88
N TYR A 126 6.17 12.56 -2.03
CA TYR A 126 4.90 11.93 -2.36
C TYR A 126 3.81 12.39 -1.41
N GLU A 127 2.60 12.53 -1.91
CA GLU A 127 1.44 12.81 -1.08
C GLU A 127 1.17 11.60 -0.18
N SER A 128 1.17 11.83 1.13
CA SER A 128 1.02 10.74 2.08
C SER A 128 0.57 11.18 3.47
N LEU A 129 -0.09 10.27 4.17
CA LEU A 129 -0.23 10.30 5.62
C LEU A 129 0.96 9.57 6.26
N VAL A 130 1.77 10.27 7.06
CA VAL A 130 2.94 9.72 7.76
C VAL A 130 2.73 9.83 9.26
N ILE A 131 2.82 8.70 9.95
CA ILE A 131 2.87 8.62 11.41
C ILE A 131 4.30 8.27 11.81
N THR A 132 4.93 9.11 12.63
CA THR A 132 6.28 8.86 13.16
C THR A 132 6.18 8.67 14.67
N LEU A 133 6.60 7.51 15.16
CA LEU A 133 6.66 7.19 16.58
C LEU A 133 8.05 7.51 17.14
N GLY A 134 8.12 8.16 18.29
CA GLY A 134 9.36 8.53 18.96
C GLY A 134 10.34 9.29 18.06
N SER A 135 11.59 8.82 17.96
CA SER A 135 12.64 9.41 17.12
C SER A 135 12.47 9.08 15.63
N GLY A 136 11.69 8.06 15.26
CA GLY A 136 11.51 7.63 13.88
C GLY A 136 12.73 6.94 13.25
N GLU A 137 13.58 6.29 14.05
CA GLU A 137 14.80 5.62 13.57
C GLU A 137 14.57 4.17 13.15
N GLY A 138 13.38 3.63 13.42
CA GLY A 138 13.01 2.25 13.09
C GLY A 138 12.52 2.07 11.66
N ASP A 139 12.38 0.81 11.29
CA ASP A 139 11.87 0.37 10.01
C ASP A 139 10.44 0.87 9.82
N ASN A 140 10.17 1.35 8.60
CA ASN A 140 8.86 1.82 8.20
C ASN A 140 8.05 0.71 7.54
N TRP A 141 6.73 0.78 7.73
CA TRP A 141 5.75 0.09 6.92
C TRP A 141 5.01 1.13 6.08
N TRP A 142 4.61 0.78 4.85
CA TRP A 142 3.82 1.66 4.00
C TRP A 142 2.84 0.89 3.12
N CYS A 143 1.76 1.57 2.72
CA CYS A 143 0.76 1.10 1.75
C CYS A 143 0.18 2.30 0.98
N VAL A 144 -0.85 2.08 0.16
CA VAL A 144 -1.53 3.13 -0.64
C VAL A 144 -2.99 3.28 -0.23
N LEU A 145 -3.36 4.46 0.28
CA LEU A 145 -4.73 4.81 0.68
C LEU A 145 -5.62 5.15 -0.52
N PHE A 146 -5.04 5.74 -1.55
CA PHE A 146 -5.74 6.02 -2.80
C PHE A 146 -4.82 5.81 -4.01
N PRO A 147 -5.18 4.95 -4.98
CA PRO A 147 -6.25 3.96 -4.90
C PRO A 147 -6.10 3.05 -3.66
N PRO A 148 -7.18 2.50 -3.08
CA PRO A 148 -7.17 1.94 -1.73
C PRO A 148 -6.56 0.53 -1.67
N LEU A 149 -5.27 0.41 -2.02
CA LEU A 149 -4.52 -0.85 -2.00
C LEU A 149 -4.26 -1.35 -0.57
N CYS A 150 -4.26 -0.46 0.44
CA CYS A 150 -4.16 -0.87 1.84
C CYS A 150 -5.29 -1.83 2.27
N LEU A 151 -6.48 -1.77 1.63
CA LEU A 151 -7.59 -2.68 1.94
C LEU A 151 -7.23 -4.15 1.64
N LEU A 152 -6.44 -4.36 0.58
CA LEU A 152 -6.12 -5.69 0.08
C LEU A 152 -5.00 -6.38 0.83
N GLU A 153 -4.06 -5.60 1.36
CA GLU A 153 -2.97 -6.15 2.18
C GLU A 153 -3.49 -6.73 3.50
N ALA A 154 -4.72 -6.39 3.92
CA ALA A 154 -5.35 -6.97 5.11
C ALA A 154 -6.09 -8.30 4.85
N GLU A 155 -6.40 -8.61 3.58
CA GLU A 155 -7.11 -9.82 3.14
C GLU A 155 -6.17 -10.67 2.26
N GLU A 156 -5.22 -11.38 2.86
CA GLU A 156 -4.28 -12.23 2.11
C GLU A 156 -5.01 -13.43 1.46
N GLY A 157 -5.32 -13.31 0.16
CA GLY A 157 -5.67 -14.41 -0.75
C GLY A 157 -4.43 -14.99 -1.48
N THR A 158 -4.64 -15.90 -2.43
CA THR A 158 -3.51 -16.41 -3.24
C THR A 158 -2.89 -15.30 -4.10
N GLU A 159 -1.58 -15.34 -4.35
CA GLU A 159 -0.84 -14.27 -5.07
C GLU A 159 -1.44 -13.92 -6.45
N VAL A 160 -2.00 -14.92 -7.14
CA VAL A 160 -2.69 -14.74 -8.44
C VAL A 160 -3.98 -13.93 -8.30
N GLU A 161 -4.76 -14.20 -7.26
CA GLU A 161 -6.04 -13.54 -6.98
C GLU A 161 -5.80 -12.08 -6.55
N TYR A 162 -4.82 -11.85 -5.68
CA TYR A 162 -4.40 -10.51 -5.26
C TYR A 162 -3.98 -9.64 -6.46
N THR A 163 -3.18 -10.19 -7.38
CA THR A 163 -2.71 -9.47 -8.57
C THR A 163 -3.86 -9.08 -9.50
N SER A 164 -4.87 -9.95 -9.66
CA SER A 164 -6.08 -9.63 -10.43
C SER A 164 -6.87 -8.48 -9.79
N PHE A 165 -7.05 -8.53 -8.47
CA PHE A 165 -7.84 -7.51 -7.78
C PHE A 165 -7.15 -6.14 -7.72
N VAL A 166 -5.83 -6.11 -7.49
CA VAL A 166 -5.05 -4.87 -7.59
C VAL A 166 -5.15 -4.28 -8.99
N LYS A 167 -5.12 -5.12 -10.03
CA LYS A 167 -5.32 -4.67 -11.41
C LYS A 167 -6.68 -4.04 -11.63
N GLU A 168 -7.74 -4.70 -11.20
CA GLU A 168 -9.10 -4.17 -11.32
C GLU A 168 -9.25 -2.82 -10.61
N ILE A 169 -8.63 -2.65 -9.44
CA ILE A 169 -8.58 -1.35 -8.77
C ILE A 169 -7.80 -0.35 -9.61
N LEU A 170 -6.55 -0.63 -9.99
CA LEU A 170 -5.75 0.35 -10.72
C LEU A 170 -6.39 0.75 -12.05
N ASP A 171 -6.98 -0.18 -12.79
CA ASP A 171 -7.71 0.09 -14.04
C ASP A 171 -8.96 0.97 -13.83
N LYS A 172 -9.52 1.04 -12.60
CA LYS A 172 -10.63 1.94 -12.27
C LYS A 172 -10.19 3.41 -12.12
N TYR A 173 -8.95 3.64 -11.70
CA TYR A 173 -8.45 4.95 -11.29
C TYR A 173 -7.41 5.56 -12.25
N VAL A 174 -7.03 4.83 -13.31
CA VAL A 174 -6.21 5.28 -14.44
C VAL A 174 -7.11 5.65 -15.61
#